data_AF-A0A0T0MM75-F1
#
_entry.id   AF-A0A0T0MM75-F1
#
_cell.length_a   1.000
_cell.length_b   1.000
_cell.length_c   1.000
_cell.angle_alpha   90.00
_cell.angle_beta   90.00
_cell.angle_gamma   90.00
#
_symmetry.space_group_name_H-M   'P 1'
#
loop_
_entity.id
_entity.type
_entity.pdbx_description
1 polymer ?
#
loop_
_entity_poly.entity_id
_entity_poly.type
_entity_poly.pdbx_seq_one_letter_code
_entity_poly.pdbx_strand_id
1 'polypeptide(L)'
;MNVVRRPLLLASVLVAGLFSSAAVPLAASASTPVATTSTTCAPAAVNTLVEGQSLTAGKVLTSANGRFKLTMAADGSLTLANTSTGGRRWVQQGGAGAHLDLRTGGKLVLVSASGSTMWSNGVAATCSAVWVHDEGYIVSSHGTVVDWKAPRSTATLTVPPALAPAPVPTPIPTTTPTPVSGRDVTQLPFSSAAPWNTSIGSGATFESASGPMTSKLSLTTPTVNSARWSIAVFYATTSDPIATVTNPNNGQVVQVRVPRNTAPTYGTDKHVGVIQPDGVTAYEFYKMTNVGTDQWTSTRIVKQDLRSDGLRDGSRASGVSFFAGLIRTQELKKLSINHTLALGLSDAQLKSGPVWPSRTQDSNGTTAYSGSIPMGQLFSIPSSVDLSKLPLTAEGKALARALQNYGAHVLVRSSTQALFCEHTCDATQAANINKDWKILSPLMRAVTNNSATNVGGGGTPLVPALPSAG
;
A
#
# COMPACT_ATOMS: atom_id res chain seq x y z
N MET A 1 -36.29 -19.53 -86.31
CA MET A 1 -35.91 -20.64 -85.42
C MET A 1 -34.39 -20.77 -85.45
N ASN A 2 -33.77 -20.88 -84.26
CA ASN A 2 -32.35 -21.05 -83.90
C ASN A 2 -31.27 -21.24 -84.98
N VAL A 3 -30.11 -20.60 -84.76
CA VAL A 3 -28.69 -21.07 -84.90
C VAL A 3 -27.80 -19.81 -84.72
N VAL A 4 -27.06 -19.60 -83.61
CA VAL A 4 -25.67 -20.00 -83.28
C VAL A 4 -24.54 -19.17 -83.95
N ARG A 5 -23.56 -18.77 -83.10
CA ARG A 5 -22.12 -18.41 -83.29
C ARG A 5 -21.66 -16.96 -83.62
N ARG A 6 -20.72 -16.50 -82.76
CA ARG A 6 -19.72 -15.39 -82.79
C ARG A 6 -18.94 -15.29 -84.13
N PRO A 7 -18.19 -14.20 -84.51
CA PRO A 7 -17.24 -13.46 -83.64
C PRO A 7 -16.80 -11.99 -84.00
N LEU A 8 -15.90 -11.45 -83.15
CA LEU A 8 -14.75 -10.54 -83.37
C LEU A 8 -14.91 -9.03 -83.75
N LEU A 9 -14.52 -8.18 -82.77
CA LEU A 9 -13.45 -7.15 -82.77
C LEU A 9 -13.41 -6.03 -83.85
N LEU A 10 -13.58 -4.76 -83.41
CA LEU A 10 -12.62 -3.63 -83.44
C LEU A 10 -13.35 -2.27 -83.49
N ALA A 11 -13.09 -1.39 -82.52
CA ALA A 11 -13.12 0.06 -82.72
C ALA A 11 -12.27 0.74 -81.63
N SER A 12 -11.14 1.29 -82.05
CA SER A 12 -10.29 2.19 -81.28
C SER A 12 -10.85 3.61 -81.37
N VAL A 13 -10.88 4.36 -80.25
CA VAL A 13 -10.89 5.83 -80.26
C VAL A 13 -9.87 6.33 -79.22
N LEU A 14 -8.92 7.10 -79.75
CA LEU A 14 -7.90 7.92 -79.10
C LEU A 14 -8.47 8.90 -78.07
N VAL A 15 -7.73 9.27 -77.01
CA VAL A 15 -7.33 10.67 -76.72
C VAL A 15 -6.07 10.67 -75.83
N ALA A 16 -5.20 11.64 -76.14
CA ALA A 16 -3.86 11.93 -75.67
C ALA A 16 -3.69 12.37 -74.20
N GLY A 17 -2.44 12.32 -73.71
CA GLY A 17 -2.03 13.13 -72.56
C GLY A 17 -0.72 12.75 -71.86
N LEU A 18 0.40 13.29 -72.36
CA LEU A 18 1.61 13.72 -71.62
C LEU A 18 2.42 12.71 -70.78
N PHE A 19 3.61 12.37 -71.28
CA PHE A 19 4.70 11.77 -70.50
C PHE A 19 5.49 12.85 -69.76
N SER A 20 5.62 12.73 -68.44
CA SER A 20 6.63 13.43 -67.64
C SER A 20 7.61 12.42 -67.06
N SER A 21 8.88 12.62 -67.36
CA SER A 21 10.02 11.84 -66.85
C SER A 21 10.25 12.17 -65.38
N ALA A 22 10.36 11.15 -64.52
CA ALA A 22 10.96 11.30 -63.20
C ALA A 22 11.81 10.07 -62.86
N ALA A 23 13.05 10.35 -62.47
CA ALA A 23 14.14 9.41 -62.23
C ALA A 23 13.84 8.42 -61.09
N VAL A 24 14.39 7.22 -61.21
CA VAL A 24 14.47 6.22 -60.13
C VAL A 24 15.68 6.57 -59.26
N PRO A 25 15.53 6.92 -57.97
CA PRO A 25 16.68 7.06 -57.11
C PRO A 25 17.11 5.68 -56.60
N LEU A 26 18.41 5.44 -56.72
CA LEU A 26 19.16 4.35 -56.12
C LEU A 26 19.01 4.44 -54.59
N ALA A 27 18.45 3.39 -53.97
CA ALA A 27 18.32 3.34 -52.51
C ALA A 27 19.70 3.22 -51.86
N ALA A 28 20.18 4.32 -51.26
CA ALA A 28 21.31 4.29 -50.34
C ALA A 28 20.91 3.50 -49.09
N SER A 29 21.69 2.46 -48.76
CA SER A 29 21.56 1.75 -47.49
C SER A 29 21.97 2.68 -46.35
N ALA A 30 20.99 3.33 -45.73
CA ALA A 30 21.17 3.98 -44.44
C ALA A 30 21.22 2.88 -43.37
N SER A 31 22.41 2.69 -42.79
CA SER A 31 22.59 1.94 -41.55
C SER A 31 21.62 2.50 -40.49
N THR A 32 20.67 1.68 -40.08
CA THR A 32 19.79 2.00 -38.95
C THR A 32 20.64 2.22 -37.71
N PRO A 33 20.44 3.31 -36.94
CA PRO A 33 21.10 3.45 -35.66
C PRO A 33 20.61 2.31 -34.76
N VAL A 34 21.56 1.51 -34.24
CA VAL A 34 21.29 0.56 -33.17
C VAL A 34 20.67 1.36 -32.02
N ALA A 35 19.38 1.13 -31.75
CA ALA A 35 18.74 1.68 -30.56
C ALA A 35 19.43 1.04 -29.35
N THR A 36 20.28 1.80 -28.69
CA THR A 36 20.80 1.46 -27.37
C THR A 36 19.60 1.34 -26.44
N THR A 37 19.28 0.11 -26.04
CA THR A 37 18.31 -0.16 -24.99
C THR A 37 18.87 0.40 -23.68
N SER A 38 18.50 1.64 -23.35
CA SER A 38 18.66 2.16 -22.00
C SER A 38 17.82 1.29 -21.08
N THR A 39 18.49 0.38 -20.38
CA THR A 39 17.88 -0.44 -19.34
C THR A 39 17.57 0.50 -18.19
N THR A 40 16.34 1.01 -18.14
CA THR A 40 15.93 1.92 -17.08
C THR A 40 15.74 1.14 -15.79
N CYS A 41 16.64 1.37 -14.84
CA CYS A 41 16.56 0.80 -13.50
C CYS A 41 15.24 1.18 -12.81
N ALA A 42 14.76 0.33 -11.89
CA ALA A 42 13.53 0.55 -11.16
C ALA A 42 13.57 1.90 -10.39
N PRO A 43 12.44 2.64 -10.34
CA PRO A 43 12.39 3.95 -9.69
C PRO A 43 12.65 3.84 -8.18
N ALA A 44 13.26 4.88 -7.61
CA ALA A 44 13.66 4.93 -6.20
C ALA A 44 12.47 4.74 -5.25
N ALA A 45 12.60 3.80 -4.32
CA ALA A 45 11.71 3.70 -3.18
C ALA A 45 11.98 4.84 -2.17
N VAL A 46 10.98 5.18 -1.36
CA VAL A 46 11.11 6.20 -0.30
C VAL A 46 12.23 5.79 0.67
N ASN A 47 13.05 6.76 1.13
CA ASN A 47 14.21 6.53 2.01
C ASN A 47 15.30 5.61 1.42
N THR A 48 15.40 5.55 0.09
CA THR A 48 16.44 4.83 -0.65
C THR A 48 17.23 5.81 -1.51
N LEU A 49 18.55 5.68 -1.51
CA LEU A 49 19.43 6.39 -2.43
C LEU A 49 19.64 5.50 -3.66
N VAL A 50 19.28 5.99 -4.84
CA VAL A 50 19.51 5.28 -6.12
C VAL A 50 20.63 5.91 -6.92
N GLU A 51 21.11 5.22 -7.95
CA GLU A 51 22.18 5.72 -8.81
C GLU A 51 21.89 7.13 -9.35
N GLY A 52 22.92 7.98 -9.32
CA GLY A 52 22.85 9.39 -9.68
C GLY A 52 22.34 10.30 -8.55
N GLN A 53 21.96 9.77 -7.39
CA GLN A 53 21.54 10.58 -6.25
C GLN A 53 22.64 10.76 -5.19
N SER A 54 22.50 11.86 -4.45
CA SER A 54 23.38 12.25 -3.36
C SER A 54 22.59 12.43 -2.05
N LEU A 55 23.13 11.89 -0.96
CA LEU A 55 22.73 12.24 0.40
C LEU A 55 23.61 13.41 0.88
N THR A 56 23.07 14.62 0.80
CA THR A 56 23.75 15.86 1.18
C THR A 56 23.52 16.24 2.65
N ALA A 57 24.27 17.21 3.16
CA ALA A 57 24.18 17.66 4.54
C ALA A 57 22.72 17.97 4.99
N GLY A 58 22.35 17.46 6.17
CA GLY A 58 21.01 17.55 6.73
C GLY A 58 20.01 16.53 6.17
N LYS A 59 20.36 15.78 5.13
CA LYS A 59 19.55 14.66 4.62
C LYS A 59 19.88 13.37 5.36
N VAL A 60 18.88 12.50 5.42
CA VAL A 60 18.93 11.26 6.19
C VAL A 60 18.27 10.14 5.43
N LEU A 61 18.89 8.96 5.43
CA LEU A 61 18.21 7.70 5.13
C LEU A 61 17.81 7.08 6.45
N THR A 62 16.53 6.73 6.58
CA THR A 62 15.98 6.17 7.82
C THR A 62 15.60 4.72 7.56
N SER A 63 15.92 3.82 8.49
CA SER A 63 15.47 2.44 8.41
C SER A 63 13.95 2.37 8.39
N ALA A 64 13.39 1.32 7.80
CA ALA A 64 11.94 1.19 7.69
C ALA A 64 11.26 1.21 9.08
N ASN A 65 11.91 0.63 10.09
CA ASN A 65 11.46 0.66 11.49
C ASN A 65 11.81 1.96 12.24
N GLY A 66 12.45 2.94 11.60
CA GLY A 66 12.80 4.23 12.19
C GLY A 66 13.88 4.21 13.26
N ARG A 67 14.38 3.02 13.65
CA ARG A 67 15.33 2.84 14.76
C ARG A 67 16.74 3.24 14.39
N PHE A 68 17.08 3.31 13.11
CA PHE A 68 18.39 3.67 12.64
C PHE A 68 18.32 4.75 11.57
N LYS A 69 19.20 5.72 11.66
CA LYS A 69 19.33 6.80 10.69
C LYS A 69 20.76 6.90 10.22
N LEU A 70 20.96 6.86 8.90
CA LEU A 70 22.17 7.27 8.25
C LEU A 70 22.03 8.75 7.90
N THR A 71 22.65 9.61 8.69
CA THR A 71 22.57 11.06 8.56
C THR A 71 23.87 11.60 7.99
N MET A 72 23.80 12.45 6.98
CA MET A 72 24.93 13.28 6.58
C MET A 72 24.87 14.60 7.34
N ALA A 73 25.71 14.79 8.35
CA ALA A 73 25.70 16.00 9.17
C ALA A 73 26.42 17.18 8.48
N ALA A 74 26.10 18.40 8.91
CA ALA A 74 26.65 19.64 8.35
C ALA A 74 28.16 19.78 8.56
N ASP A 75 28.70 19.15 9.60
CA ASP A 75 30.13 19.05 9.88
C ASP A 75 30.86 18.05 8.95
N GLY A 76 30.13 17.32 8.09
CA GLY A 76 30.68 16.33 7.19
C GLY A 76 30.76 14.90 7.74
N SER A 77 30.14 14.65 8.91
CA SER A 77 30.08 13.32 9.50
C SER A 77 28.91 12.53 8.91
N LEU A 78 29.21 11.44 8.19
CA LEU A 78 28.21 10.46 7.76
C LEU A 78 28.02 9.43 8.87
N THR A 79 26.88 9.46 9.54
CA THR A 79 26.68 8.72 10.80
C THR A 79 25.47 7.82 10.73
N LEU A 80 25.66 6.51 10.94
CA LEU A 80 24.59 5.59 11.25
C LEU A 80 24.40 5.53 12.77
N ALA A 81 23.24 5.95 13.26
CA ALA A 81 22.96 5.96 14.70
C ALA A 81 21.59 5.38 15.02
N ASN A 82 21.48 4.82 16.22
CA ASN A 82 20.20 4.45 16.79
C ASN A 82 19.43 5.71 17.22
N THR A 83 18.20 5.87 16.74
CA THR A 83 17.41 7.09 16.92
C THR A 83 16.87 7.26 18.34
N SER A 84 16.62 6.16 19.04
CA SER A 84 16.08 6.18 20.42
C SER A 84 17.14 6.44 21.49
N THR A 85 18.39 6.04 21.24
CA THR A 85 19.47 6.13 22.23
C THR A 85 20.56 7.12 21.85
N GLY A 86 20.58 7.59 20.60
CA GLY A 86 21.68 8.38 20.04
C GLY A 86 22.96 7.57 19.79
N GLY A 87 22.97 6.27 20.09
CA GLY A 87 24.15 5.40 19.98
C GLY A 87 24.62 5.28 18.53
N ARG A 88 25.84 5.78 18.25
CA ARG A 88 26.47 5.74 16.92
C ARG A 88 27.02 4.34 16.63
N ARG A 89 26.59 3.74 15.52
CA ARG A 89 26.95 2.37 15.10
C ARG A 89 28.02 2.34 14.01
N TRP A 90 28.03 3.34 13.16
CA TRP A 90 29.04 3.52 12.14
C TRP A 90 29.19 4.99 11.85
N VAL A 91 30.41 5.42 11.57
CA VAL A 91 30.68 6.80 11.16
C VAL A 91 31.77 6.79 10.12
N GLN A 92 31.64 7.71 9.17
CA GLN A 92 32.75 8.09 8.32
C GLN A 92 32.84 9.61 8.20
N GLN A 93 34.08 10.11 8.17
CA GLN A 93 34.35 11.54 8.13
C GLN A 93 34.71 11.97 6.70
N GLY A 94 33.99 12.98 6.21
CA GLY A 94 34.27 13.63 4.92
C GLY A 94 34.69 15.09 5.04
N GLY A 95 34.53 15.71 6.22
CA GLY A 95 34.73 17.14 6.45
C GLY A 95 33.57 18.01 5.96
N ALA A 96 33.46 19.24 6.49
CA ALA A 96 32.32 20.12 6.22
C ALA A 96 32.06 20.29 4.71
N GLY A 97 30.79 20.18 4.31
CA GLY A 97 30.37 20.21 2.90
C GLY A 97 30.50 18.87 2.15
N ALA A 98 30.91 17.79 2.83
CA ALA A 98 30.89 16.46 2.24
C ALA A 98 29.46 15.96 1.95
N HIS A 99 29.36 14.99 1.05
CA HIS A 99 28.10 14.33 0.67
C HIS A 99 28.37 12.88 0.22
N LEU A 100 27.36 12.02 0.35
CA LEU A 100 27.43 10.61 -0.05
C LEU A 100 26.71 10.41 -1.37
N ASP A 101 27.42 9.98 -2.41
CA ASP A 101 26.87 9.70 -3.72
C ASP A 101 26.74 8.21 -3.98
N LEU A 102 25.61 7.80 -4.56
CA LEU A 102 25.53 6.54 -5.28
C LEU A 102 25.72 6.83 -6.76
N ARG A 103 26.92 6.59 -7.30
CA ARG A 103 27.24 6.89 -8.70
C ARG A 103 26.72 5.79 -9.63
N THR A 104 26.57 6.13 -10.92
CA THR A 104 26.23 5.17 -11.97
C THR A 104 27.19 3.98 -11.96
N GLY A 105 26.65 2.76 -12.02
CA GLY A 105 27.42 1.53 -11.82
C GLY A 105 27.56 1.09 -10.36
N GLY A 106 26.74 1.64 -9.46
CA GLY A 106 26.53 1.21 -8.08
C GLY A 106 27.62 1.50 -7.07
N LYS A 107 28.56 2.37 -7.42
CA LYS A 107 29.63 2.75 -6.51
C LYS A 107 29.14 3.78 -5.49
N LEU A 108 29.09 3.39 -4.22
CA LEU A 108 28.75 4.29 -3.12
C LEU A 108 30.01 4.95 -2.59
N VAL A 109 30.06 6.29 -2.62
CA VAL A 109 31.25 7.09 -2.30
C VAL A 109 30.92 8.30 -1.45
N LEU A 110 31.67 8.49 -0.37
CA LEU A 110 31.67 9.74 0.41
C LEU A 110 32.67 10.70 -0.23
N VAL A 111 32.22 11.89 -0.61
CA VAL A 111 33.00 12.88 -1.35
C VAL A 111 33.13 14.14 -0.50
N SER A 112 34.34 14.73 -0.43
CA SER A 112 34.59 15.99 0.27
C SER A 112 34.01 17.19 -0.51
N ALA A 113 33.96 18.36 0.13
CA ALA A 113 33.55 19.60 -0.53
C ALA A 113 34.40 19.96 -1.77
N SER A 114 35.68 19.54 -1.80
CA SER A 114 36.59 19.75 -2.94
C SER A 114 36.45 18.70 -4.06
N GLY A 115 35.52 17.75 -3.93
CA GLY A 115 35.29 16.69 -4.91
C GLY A 115 36.18 15.45 -4.75
N SER A 116 37.03 15.41 -3.71
CA SER A 116 37.89 14.25 -3.44
C SER A 116 37.09 13.11 -2.82
N THR A 117 37.30 11.88 -3.28
CA THR A 117 36.65 10.70 -2.67
C THR A 117 37.34 10.36 -1.35
N MET A 118 36.61 10.51 -0.25
CA MET A 118 37.10 10.29 1.11
C MET A 118 36.90 8.84 1.56
N TRP A 119 35.89 8.16 1.02
CA TRP A 119 35.61 6.76 1.30
C TRP A 119 34.77 6.13 0.18
N SER A 120 34.90 4.81 -0.03
CA SER A 120 34.04 4.06 -0.93
C SER A 120 33.71 2.67 -0.38
N ASN A 121 32.55 2.11 -0.75
CA ASN A 121 32.16 0.75 -0.37
C ASN A 121 32.92 -0.36 -1.12
N GLY A 122 33.62 -0.02 -2.21
CA GLY A 122 34.41 -0.96 -3.01
C GLY A 122 33.60 -1.91 -3.89
N VAL A 123 32.30 -1.66 -4.07
CA VAL A 123 31.38 -2.49 -4.85
C VAL A 123 30.96 -1.77 -6.14
N ALA A 124 30.79 -2.54 -7.21
CA ALA A 124 30.31 -2.07 -8.50
C ALA A 124 29.23 -3.03 -9.03
N ALA A 125 27.99 -2.55 -9.11
CA ALA A 125 26.83 -3.29 -9.62
C ALA A 125 25.83 -2.29 -10.22
N THR A 126 25.31 -2.52 -11.42
CA THR A 126 24.35 -1.59 -12.03
C THR A 126 22.96 -1.72 -11.40
N CYS A 127 22.18 -0.64 -11.47
CA CYS A 127 20.87 -0.54 -10.83
C CYS A 127 20.92 -0.74 -9.31
N SER A 128 21.99 -0.26 -8.68
CA SER A 128 22.13 -0.34 -7.23
C SER A 128 21.21 0.63 -6.50
N ALA A 129 20.79 0.20 -5.32
CA ALA A 129 20.05 0.98 -4.35
C ALA A 129 20.71 0.86 -2.97
N VAL A 130 20.73 1.98 -2.23
CA VAL A 130 21.28 2.05 -0.87
C VAL A 130 20.22 2.48 0.11
N TRP A 131 20.11 1.76 1.23
CA TRP A 131 19.10 1.99 2.25
C TRP A 131 19.62 1.54 3.63
N VAL A 132 18.88 1.86 4.69
CA VAL A 132 19.25 1.47 6.06
C VAL A 132 18.34 0.31 6.49
N HIS A 133 18.93 -0.84 6.82
CA HIS A 133 18.22 -2.00 7.33
C HIS A 133 17.78 -1.79 8.78
N ASP A 134 16.70 -2.47 9.14
CA ASP A 134 16.05 -2.39 10.44
C ASP A 134 16.90 -2.86 11.61
N GLU A 135 17.96 -3.62 11.33
CA GLU A 135 18.96 -4.05 12.31
C GLU A 135 20.11 -3.05 12.48
N GLY A 136 20.09 -1.93 11.73
CA GLY A 136 21.10 -0.90 11.79
C GLY A 136 22.32 -1.21 10.96
N TYR A 137 22.09 -1.66 9.72
CA TYR A 137 23.11 -1.73 8.68
C TYR A 137 22.78 -0.73 7.57
N ILE A 138 23.80 -0.13 6.97
CA ILE A 138 23.69 0.45 5.63
C ILE A 138 23.79 -0.73 4.67
N VAL A 139 22.88 -0.85 3.71
CA VAL A 139 22.85 -1.94 2.71
C VAL A 139 22.92 -1.34 1.32
N SER A 140 23.77 -1.94 0.46
CA SER A 140 23.78 -1.71 -0.98
C SER A 140 23.34 -2.99 -1.67
N SER A 141 22.42 -2.89 -2.62
CA SER A 141 21.85 -4.04 -3.32
C SER A 141 21.50 -3.74 -4.77
N HIS A 142 21.63 -4.72 -5.66
CA HIS A 142 21.02 -4.75 -6.98
C HIS A 142 19.87 -5.78 -7.02
N GLY A 143 18.66 -5.32 -7.37
CA GLY A 143 17.47 -6.15 -7.28
C GLY A 143 17.27 -6.70 -5.86
N THR A 144 17.36 -8.02 -5.70
CA THR A 144 17.24 -8.71 -4.41
C THR A 144 18.57 -9.15 -3.80
N VAL A 145 19.71 -8.87 -4.47
CA VAL A 145 21.03 -9.34 -4.04
C VAL A 145 21.71 -8.24 -3.24
N VAL A 146 22.19 -8.57 -2.04
CA VAL A 146 22.98 -7.67 -1.20
C VAL A 146 24.44 -7.74 -1.60
N ASP A 147 24.96 -6.64 -2.11
CA ASP A 147 26.35 -6.56 -2.58
C ASP A 147 27.29 -6.09 -1.47
N TRP A 148 26.78 -5.28 -0.54
CA TRP A 148 27.58 -4.70 0.53
C TRP A 148 26.75 -4.22 1.72
N LYS A 149 27.40 -4.15 2.90
CA LYS A 149 26.83 -3.54 4.12
C LYS A 149 27.87 -2.97 5.08
N ALA A 150 27.46 -2.04 5.96
CA ALA A 150 28.24 -1.56 7.11
C ALA A 150 27.39 -1.25 8.36
N PRO A 151 27.95 -1.32 9.59
CA PRO A 151 29.34 -1.67 9.94
C PRO A 151 29.69 -3.15 9.64
N ARG A 152 30.99 -3.46 9.46
CA ARG A 152 31.47 -4.84 9.24
C ARG A 152 31.32 -5.65 10.53
N SER A 153 30.66 -6.80 10.41
CA SER A 153 30.45 -7.77 11.48
C SER A 153 31.02 -9.12 11.03
N THR A 154 31.73 -9.83 11.91
CA THR A 154 32.18 -11.23 11.70
C THR A 154 31.06 -12.24 11.94
N ALA A 155 29.90 -11.79 12.44
CA ALA A 155 28.70 -12.57 12.23
C ALA A 155 28.50 -12.67 10.72
N THR A 156 28.46 -13.90 10.19
CA THR A 156 27.66 -14.12 8.99
C THR A 156 26.32 -13.48 9.31
N LEU A 157 26.05 -12.35 8.66
CA LEU A 157 24.75 -12.29 8.07
C LEU A 157 24.80 -13.47 7.11
N THR A 158 24.19 -14.58 7.46
CA THR A 158 23.26 -14.99 6.41
C THR A 158 22.22 -13.86 6.36
N VAL A 159 21.44 -13.72 5.32
CA VAL A 159 20.25 -12.89 5.53
C VAL A 159 19.49 -13.63 6.67
N PRO A 160 19.47 -13.15 7.95
CA PRO A 160 19.97 -13.94 9.11
C PRO A 160 19.38 -15.36 9.26
N PRO A 161 20.15 -16.39 9.70
CA PRO A 161 20.94 -16.52 10.92
C PRO A 161 22.25 -15.72 11.07
N ALA A 162 22.87 -15.56 12.25
CA ALA A 162 22.53 -15.55 13.69
C ALA A 162 23.85 -15.83 14.43
N LEU A 163 24.22 -15.08 15.49
CA LEU A 163 25.23 -15.55 16.46
C LEU A 163 24.87 -15.14 17.90
N ALA A 164 24.41 -16.16 18.63
CA ALA A 164 24.92 -16.73 19.88
C ALA A 164 25.31 -15.86 21.12
N PRO A 165 25.13 -16.41 22.34
CA PRO A 165 25.23 -15.72 23.64
C PRO A 165 26.66 -15.67 24.22
N ALA A 166 26.90 -14.75 25.16
CA ALA A 166 28.08 -14.69 26.03
C ALA A 166 28.04 -15.79 27.14
N PRO A 167 29.12 -16.03 27.91
CA PRO A 167 29.43 -17.32 28.52
C PRO A 167 28.46 -17.78 29.61
N VAL A 168 28.36 -19.11 29.70
CA VAL A 168 27.70 -19.89 30.74
C VAL A 168 28.22 -19.54 32.14
N PRO A 169 27.37 -19.13 33.10
CA PRO A 169 27.46 -19.64 34.46
C PRO A 169 26.84 -21.04 34.48
N THR A 170 27.56 -21.98 35.10
CA THR A 170 27.28 -23.42 35.26
C THR A 170 25.80 -23.68 35.69
N PRO A 171 25.20 -24.83 35.30
CA PRO A 171 23.85 -24.93 34.76
C PRO A 171 22.73 -25.19 35.78
N ILE A 172 21.48 -24.92 35.38
CA ILE A 172 20.28 -25.59 35.91
C ILE A 172 19.46 -26.10 34.70
N PRO A 173 18.91 -27.34 34.71
CA PRO A 173 18.52 -28.07 33.50
C PRO A 173 17.29 -27.50 32.78
N THR A 174 17.31 -27.66 31.45
CA THR A 174 16.32 -27.20 30.48
C THR A 174 15.21 -28.23 30.25
N THR A 175 13.96 -27.77 30.20
CA THR A 175 12.93 -28.34 29.32
C THR A 175 12.48 -27.26 28.34
N THR A 176 12.77 -27.45 27.06
CA THR A 176 12.47 -26.56 25.93
C THR A 176 10.97 -26.31 25.74
N PRO A 177 10.50 -25.07 25.55
CA PRO A 177 9.26 -24.80 24.84
C PRO A 177 9.52 -24.26 23.43
N THR A 178 8.91 -24.90 22.44
CA THR A 178 8.80 -24.45 21.05
C THR A 178 8.05 -23.10 20.98
N PRO A 179 8.48 -22.09 20.20
CA PRO A 179 7.64 -20.93 19.96
C PRO A 179 6.77 -21.16 18.71
N VAL A 180 5.47 -21.36 18.91
CA VAL A 180 4.43 -21.16 17.88
C VAL A 180 3.55 -20.01 18.37
N SER A 181 3.36 -18.95 17.56
CA SER A 181 2.11 -18.15 17.46
C SER A 181 2.33 -16.83 16.68
N GLY A 182 2.08 -16.83 15.37
CA GLY A 182 1.74 -15.62 14.60
C GLY A 182 0.22 -15.41 14.58
N ARG A 183 -0.27 -14.19 14.30
CA ARG A 183 -1.71 -13.93 14.15
C ARG A 183 -2.22 -14.47 12.81
N ASP A 184 -3.50 -14.86 12.76
CA ASP A 184 -4.16 -15.23 11.51
C ASP A 184 -4.45 -13.99 10.65
N VAL A 185 -3.63 -13.76 9.62
CA VAL A 185 -3.76 -12.62 8.69
C VAL A 185 -4.99 -12.72 7.79
N THR A 186 -5.61 -13.90 7.68
CA THR A 186 -6.88 -14.05 6.95
C THR A 186 -8.06 -13.44 7.72
N GLN A 187 -7.90 -13.25 9.02
CA GLN A 187 -8.88 -12.62 9.92
C GLN A 187 -8.50 -11.19 10.29
N LEU A 188 -7.20 -10.90 10.40
CA LEU A 188 -6.68 -9.56 10.69
C LEU A 188 -5.55 -9.20 9.71
N PRO A 189 -5.91 -8.79 8.48
CA PRO A 189 -4.95 -8.52 7.41
C PRO A 189 -3.90 -7.47 7.72
N PHE A 190 -2.83 -7.56 6.93
CA PHE A 190 -1.65 -6.71 6.89
C PHE A 190 -0.71 -6.90 8.05
N SER A 191 0.49 -6.34 7.96
CA SER A 191 1.51 -6.38 9.00
C SER A 191 1.08 -5.60 10.24
N SER A 192 1.69 -5.87 11.41
CA SER A 192 1.43 -5.07 12.62
C SER A 192 1.80 -3.59 12.46
N ALA A 193 2.77 -3.30 11.59
CA ALA A 193 3.25 -1.94 11.33
C ALA A 193 2.43 -1.22 10.24
N ALA A 194 1.51 -1.92 9.57
CA ALA A 194 0.61 -1.29 8.62
C ALA A 194 -0.18 -0.16 9.31
N PRO A 195 -0.49 0.95 8.61
CA PRO A 195 -1.23 2.05 9.21
C PRO A 195 -2.63 1.63 9.68
N TRP A 196 -3.14 0.53 9.14
CA TRP A 196 -4.41 -0.06 9.54
C TRP A 196 -4.37 -0.72 10.90
N ASN A 197 -3.20 -1.22 11.29
CA ASN A 197 -2.97 -1.99 12.51
C ASN A 197 -2.18 -1.20 13.57
N THR A 198 -1.90 0.07 13.29
CA THR A 198 -1.20 0.96 14.21
C THR A 198 -2.22 1.77 15.00
N SER A 199 -2.09 1.74 16.33
CA SER A 199 -2.95 2.49 17.22
C SER A 199 -2.68 4.00 17.14
N ILE A 200 -3.71 4.80 17.42
CA ILE A 200 -3.58 6.22 17.75
C ILE A 200 -2.50 6.37 18.82
N GLY A 201 -1.60 7.31 18.62
CA GLY A 201 -0.52 7.57 19.54
C GLY A 201 -0.80 8.75 20.47
N SER A 202 -0.08 8.81 21.58
CA SER A 202 -0.18 9.87 22.59
C SER A 202 0.15 11.28 22.05
N GLY A 203 0.81 11.35 20.90
CA GLY A 203 1.13 12.60 20.19
C GLY A 203 0.03 13.07 19.23
N ALA A 204 -1.09 12.35 19.12
CA ALA A 204 -2.18 12.72 18.22
C ALA A 204 -2.74 14.11 18.55
N THR A 205 -2.74 14.97 17.54
CA THR A 205 -3.37 16.30 17.63
C THR A 205 -4.72 16.25 16.97
N PHE A 206 -5.74 16.69 17.71
CA PHE A 206 -7.12 16.68 17.25
C PHE A 206 -7.53 18.10 16.85
N GLU A 207 -8.21 18.18 15.72
CA GLU A 207 -8.93 19.39 15.34
C GLU A 207 -10.06 19.67 16.35
N SER A 208 -10.41 20.94 16.54
CA SER A 208 -11.55 21.32 17.37
C SER A 208 -12.87 20.84 16.77
N ALA A 209 -13.92 20.75 17.60
CA ALA A 209 -15.26 20.35 17.13
C ALA A 209 -15.81 21.25 16.01
N SER A 210 -15.46 22.54 16.04
CA SER A 210 -15.84 23.54 15.03
C SER A 210 -14.87 23.64 13.86
N GLY A 211 -13.79 22.85 13.86
CA GLY A 211 -12.80 22.88 12.79
C GLY A 211 -13.37 22.44 11.44
N PRO A 212 -12.78 22.90 10.32
CA PRO A 212 -13.30 22.68 8.99
C PRO A 212 -13.47 21.21 8.59
N MET A 213 -12.64 20.27 9.06
CA MET A 213 -12.84 18.84 8.72
C MET A 213 -13.85 18.18 9.67
N THR A 214 -13.71 18.42 10.97
CA THR A 214 -14.51 17.80 12.03
C THR A 214 -15.98 18.22 11.95
N SER A 215 -16.27 19.50 11.76
CA SER A 215 -17.64 19.98 11.63
C SER A 215 -18.35 19.42 10.39
N LYS A 216 -17.59 19.10 9.33
CA LYS A 216 -18.12 18.54 8.08
C LYS A 216 -18.32 17.03 8.13
N LEU A 217 -17.78 16.35 9.14
CA LEU A 217 -17.95 14.91 9.31
C LEU A 217 -19.42 14.53 9.58
N SER A 218 -20.16 15.38 10.29
CA SER A 218 -21.55 15.12 10.72
C SER A 218 -22.62 15.57 9.71
N LEU A 219 -22.25 15.81 8.46
CA LEU A 219 -23.19 16.33 7.44
C LEU A 219 -24.20 15.29 6.93
N THR A 220 -23.90 14.01 7.05
CA THR A 220 -24.76 12.93 6.54
C THR A 220 -25.07 11.93 7.64
N THR A 221 -26.14 11.15 7.46
CA THR A 221 -26.55 10.16 8.46
C THR A 221 -25.51 9.04 8.59
N PRO A 222 -24.97 8.77 9.80
CA PRO A 222 -24.02 7.71 10.02
C PRO A 222 -24.66 6.34 9.76
N THR A 223 -24.00 5.53 8.92
CA THR A 223 -24.49 4.20 8.53
C THR A 223 -23.36 3.17 8.63
N VAL A 224 -23.69 1.92 8.92
CA VAL A 224 -22.79 0.78 8.75
C VAL A 224 -23.37 -0.12 7.68
N ASN A 225 -22.64 -0.30 6.58
CA ASN A 225 -22.99 -1.17 5.47
C ASN A 225 -22.53 -2.60 5.75
N SER A 226 -23.34 -3.60 5.37
CA SER A 226 -23.00 -5.02 5.51
C SER A 226 -23.51 -5.85 4.33
N ALA A 227 -24.71 -6.40 4.39
CA ALA A 227 -25.30 -7.24 3.34
C ALA A 227 -25.52 -6.50 2.00
N ARG A 228 -25.52 -5.15 2.03
CA ARG A 228 -25.67 -4.28 0.86
C ARG A 228 -24.63 -3.16 0.93
N TRP A 229 -24.11 -2.77 -0.23
CA TRP A 229 -23.14 -1.68 -0.40
C TRP A 229 -21.87 -1.86 0.46
N SER A 230 -21.38 -3.10 0.57
CA SER A 230 -20.17 -3.45 1.28
C SER A 230 -19.27 -4.37 0.46
N ILE A 231 -18.37 -5.11 1.12
CA ILE A 231 -17.41 -6.00 0.48
C ILE A 231 -17.76 -7.44 0.86
N ALA A 232 -17.90 -8.29 -0.15
CA ALA A 232 -18.03 -9.73 0.05
C ALA A 232 -16.63 -10.36 0.08
N VAL A 233 -16.29 -11.07 1.15
CA VAL A 233 -15.02 -11.79 1.25
C VAL A 233 -15.30 -13.29 1.33
N PHE A 234 -14.57 -14.05 0.54
CA PHE A 234 -14.65 -15.50 0.45
C PHE A 234 -13.29 -16.12 0.75
N TYR A 235 -13.32 -17.31 1.33
CA TYR A 235 -12.14 -18.11 1.64
C TYR A 235 -12.13 -19.30 0.68
N ALA A 236 -11.16 -19.32 -0.22
CA ALA A 236 -10.97 -20.43 -1.13
C ALA A 236 -10.25 -21.60 -0.45
N THR A 237 -10.64 -22.80 -0.86
CA THR A 237 -10.07 -24.09 -0.47
C THR A 237 -9.35 -24.72 -1.66
N THR A 238 -8.55 -25.74 -1.42
CA THR A 238 -7.87 -26.49 -2.49
C THR A 238 -8.83 -27.26 -3.39
N SER A 239 -10.07 -27.51 -2.94
CA SER A 239 -11.15 -28.13 -3.71
C SER A 239 -11.93 -27.15 -4.58
N ASP A 240 -11.80 -25.84 -4.37
CA ASP A 240 -12.50 -24.85 -5.19
C ASP A 240 -11.92 -24.79 -6.61
N PRO A 241 -12.76 -24.58 -7.64
CA PRO A 241 -12.31 -24.53 -9.03
C PRO A 241 -11.37 -23.35 -9.26
N ILE A 242 -10.43 -23.54 -10.19
CA ILE A 242 -9.65 -22.44 -10.74
C ILE A 242 -10.52 -21.76 -11.79
N ALA A 243 -10.90 -20.53 -11.52
CA ALA A 243 -11.67 -19.70 -12.45
C ALA A 243 -10.75 -18.73 -13.19
N THR A 244 -11.11 -18.43 -14.43
CA THR A 244 -10.50 -17.37 -15.23
C THR A 244 -11.23 -16.07 -14.92
N VAL A 245 -10.49 -15.03 -14.51
CA VAL A 245 -11.01 -13.68 -14.34
C VAL A 245 -10.35 -12.76 -15.35
N THR A 246 -11.16 -12.17 -16.23
CA THR A 246 -10.70 -11.29 -17.30
C THR A 246 -11.09 -9.84 -17.00
N ASN A 247 -10.14 -8.93 -17.18
CA ASN A 247 -10.40 -7.50 -17.16
C ASN A 247 -10.67 -7.00 -18.59
N PRO A 248 -11.93 -6.66 -18.93
CA PRO A 248 -12.26 -6.25 -20.29
C PRO A 248 -11.66 -4.88 -20.66
N ASN A 249 -11.26 -4.06 -19.69
CA ASN A 249 -10.76 -2.71 -19.95
C ASN A 249 -9.30 -2.69 -20.44
N ASN A 250 -8.51 -3.70 -20.07
CA ASN A 250 -7.08 -3.73 -20.37
C ASN A 250 -6.56 -5.11 -20.81
N GLY A 251 -7.43 -6.12 -20.93
CA GLY A 251 -7.07 -7.47 -21.35
C GLY A 251 -6.35 -8.31 -20.29
N GLN A 252 -6.18 -7.83 -19.05
CA GLN A 252 -5.55 -8.60 -17.98
C GLN A 252 -6.36 -9.88 -17.71
N VAL A 253 -5.69 -11.03 -17.66
CA VAL A 253 -6.30 -12.32 -17.31
C VAL A 253 -5.57 -12.91 -16.12
N VAL A 254 -6.31 -13.38 -15.11
CA VAL A 254 -5.76 -14.16 -13.99
C VAL A 254 -6.52 -15.46 -13.82
N GLN A 255 -5.81 -16.49 -13.36
CA GLN A 255 -6.40 -17.76 -12.92
C GLN A 255 -6.28 -17.86 -11.42
N VAL A 256 -7.42 -17.98 -10.73
CA VAL A 256 -7.51 -17.91 -9.26
C VAL A 256 -8.55 -18.89 -8.76
N ARG A 257 -8.38 -19.43 -7.56
CA ARG A 257 -9.42 -20.27 -6.95
C ARG A 257 -10.57 -19.39 -6.50
N VAL A 258 -11.77 -19.71 -6.95
CA VAL A 258 -12.99 -18.96 -6.63
C VAL A 258 -14.06 -19.94 -6.11
N PRO A 259 -14.51 -19.81 -4.85
CA PRO A 259 -15.59 -20.63 -4.32
C PRO A 259 -16.86 -20.57 -5.18
N ARG A 260 -17.54 -21.70 -5.36
CA ARG A 260 -18.76 -21.78 -6.19
C ARG A 260 -19.88 -20.86 -5.72
N ASN A 261 -19.94 -20.57 -4.42
CA ASN A 261 -20.89 -19.67 -3.79
C ASN A 261 -20.45 -18.20 -3.80
N THR A 262 -19.37 -17.84 -4.51
CA THR A 262 -18.91 -16.46 -4.62
C THR A 262 -20.00 -15.59 -5.24
N ALA A 263 -20.36 -14.52 -4.54
CA ALA A 263 -21.32 -13.54 -5.00
C ALA A 263 -20.97 -12.15 -4.45
N PRO A 264 -21.01 -11.09 -5.28
CA PRO A 264 -20.87 -9.73 -4.79
C PRO A 264 -22.09 -9.30 -3.96
N THR A 265 -21.91 -8.35 -3.04
CA THR A 265 -23.05 -7.69 -2.37
C THR A 265 -23.85 -6.82 -3.36
N TYR A 266 -25.09 -6.50 -3.00
CA TYR A 266 -25.90 -5.54 -3.75
C TYR A 266 -25.20 -4.18 -3.91
N GLY A 267 -25.18 -3.64 -5.13
CA GLY A 267 -24.55 -2.37 -5.48
C GLY A 267 -23.86 -2.42 -6.84
N THR A 268 -23.47 -1.26 -7.37
CA THR A 268 -22.80 -1.15 -8.67
C THR A 268 -21.32 -1.53 -8.62
N ASP A 269 -20.68 -1.42 -7.45
CA ASP A 269 -19.25 -1.64 -7.28
C ASP A 269 -18.87 -3.11 -7.26
N LYS A 270 -19.77 -3.99 -6.78
CA LYS A 270 -19.61 -5.45 -6.73
C LYS A 270 -18.21 -5.87 -6.27
N HIS A 271 -17.76 -5.32 -5.15
CA HIS A 271 -16.47 -5.66 -4.57
C HIS A 271 -16.48 -7.09 -4.04
N VAL A 272 -15.50 -7.89 -4.48
CA VAL A 272 -15.31 -9.27 -4.03
C VAL A 272 -13.85 -9.48 -3.67
N GLY A 273 -13.61 -9.99 -2.47
CA GLY A 273 -12.31 -10.47 -2.01
C GLY A 273 -12.28 -11.98 -1.97
N VAL A 274 -11.22 -12.60 -2.49
CA VAL A 274 -11.02 -14.04 -2.37
C VAL A 274 -9.65 -14.33 -1.77
N ILE A 275 -9.64 -14.75 -0.50
CA ILE A 275 -8.45 -15.22 0.20
C ILE A 275 -8.15 -16.64 -0.30
N GLN A 276 -6.92 -16.89 -0.74
CA GLN A 276 -6.50 -18.15 -1.33
C GLN A 276 -6.13 -19.19 -0.24
N PRO A 277 -6.05 -20.49 -0.59
CA PRO A 277 -5.82 -21.56 0.39
C PRO A 277 -4.46 -21.51 1.10
N ASP A 278 -3.52 -20.71 0.59
CA ASP A 278 -2.22 -20.48 1.24
C ASP A 278 -2.33 -19.60 2.50
N GLY A 279 -3.50 -19.02 2.76
CA GLY A 279 -3.78 -18.20 3.94
C GLY A 279 -3.11 -16.82 3.91
N VAL A 280 -2.50 -16.42 2.81
CA VAL A 280 -1.68 -15.19 2.74
C VAL A 280 -1.91 -14.42 1.45
N THR A 281 -2.21 -15.10 0.35
CA THR A 281 -2.57 -14.44 -0.90
C THR A 281 -4.06 -14.12 -0.88
N ALA A 282 -4.43 -12.90 -1.26
CA ALA A 282 -5.81 -12.55 -1.55
C ALA A 282 -5.93 -11.84 -2.90
N TYR A 283 -7.10 -11.97 -3.52
CA TYR A 283 -7.45 -11.17 -4.69
C TYR A 283 -8.58 -10.22 -4.36
N GLU A 284 -8.49 -8.99 -4.83
CA GLU A 284 -9.55 -8.00 -4.80
C GLU A 284 -10.07 -7.72 -6.19
N PHE A 285 -11.38 -7.73 -6.33
CA PHE A 285 -12.06 -7.49 -7.59
C PHE A 285 -13.01 -6.30 -7.46
N TYR A 286 -12.98 -5.41 -8.45
CA TYR A 286 -13.98 -4.36 -8.66
C TYR A 286 -14.87 -4.72 -9.83
N LYS A 287 -16.19 -4.53 -9.70
CA LYS A 287 -17.21 -4.91 -10.68
C LYS A 287 -17.17 -6.40 -11.05
N MET A 288 -16.91 -7.27 -10.07
CA MET A 288 -16.82 -8.71 -10.33
C MET A 288 -18.18 -9.25 -10.81
N THR A 289 -18.20 -9.89 -11.97
CA THR A 289 -19.42 -10.40 -12.61
C THR A 289 -19.18 -11.81 -13.15
N ASN A 290 -20.05 -12.75 -12.79
CA ASN A 290 -20.02 -14.11 -13.33
C ASN A 290 -20.54 -14.07 -14.77
N VAL A 291 -19.80 -14.67 -15.71
CA VAL A 291 -20.15 -14.71 -17.14
C VAL A 291 -20.24 -16.15 -17.68
N GLY A 292 -20.11 -17.15 -16.80
CA GLY A 292 -20.14 -18.55 -17.16
C GLY A 292 -19.49 -19.43 -16.09
N THR A 293 -19.54 -20.74 -16.29
CA THR A 293 -18.88 -21.71 -15.41
C THR A 293 -17.39 -21.43 -15.34
N ASP A 294 -16.89 -21.10 -14.15
CA ASP A 294 -15.48 -20.78 -13.90
C ASP A 294 -14.94 -19.60 -14.74
N GLN A 295 -15.84 -18.73 -15.22
CA GLN A 295 -15.53 -17.53 -15.99
C GLN A 295 -16.11 -16.29 -15.32
N TRP A 296 -15.25 -15.31 -15.04
CA TRP A 296 -15.62 -14.05 -14.43
C TRP A 296 -15.01 -12.87 -15.19
N THR A 297 -15.65 -11.72 -15.06
CA THR A 297 -15.07 -10.44 -15.46
C THR A 297 -14.90 -9.52 -14.25
N SER A 298 -13.87 -8.67 -14.27
CA SER A 298 -13.67 -7.63 -13.26
C SER A 298 -12.87 -6.46 -13.86
N THR A 299 -13.32 -5.23 -13.66
CA THR A 299 -12.66 -4.05 -14.25
C THR A 299 -11.42 -3.59 -13.48
N ARG A 300 -11.15 -4.18 -12.31
CA ARG A 300 -9.91 -3.98 -11.54
C ARG A 300 -9.61 -5.24 -10.75
N ILE A 301 -8.45 -5.84 -11.01
CA ILE A 301 -7.99 -7.08 -10.39
C ILE A 301 -6.70 -6.74 -9.63
N VAL A 302 -6.72 -6.92 -8.31
CA VAL A 302 -5.54 -6.65 -7.47
C VAL A 302 -5.16 -7.92 -6.71
N LYS A 303 -3.89 -8.34 -6.83
CA LYS A 303 -3.32 -9.39 -5.99
C LYS A 303 -2.69 -8.76 -4.75
N GLN A 304 -3.11 -9.21 -3.58
CA GLN A 304 -2.60 -8.81 -2.27
C GLN A 304 -1.82 -9.92 -1.62
N ASP A 305 -0.81 -9.51 -0.85
CA ASP A 305 -0.24 -10.30 0.23
C ASP A 305 -0.80 -9.75 1.55
N LEU A 306 -1.54 -10.57 2.29
CA LEU A 306 -2.15 -10.20 3.57
C LEU A 306 -1.12 -10.00 4.68
N ARG A 307 0.17 -10.24 4.45
CA ARG A 307 1.27 -9.86 5.37
C ARG A 307 1.87 -8.50 5.06
N SER A 308 1.55 -7.92 3.90
CA SER A 308 2.07 -6.62 3.47
C SER A 308 1.48 -5.45 4.27
N ASP A 309 1.72 -4.22 3.86
CA ASP A 309 1.08 -3.04 4.43
C ASP A 309 -0.29 -2.69 3.79
N GLY A 310 -0.68 -3.35 2.70
CA GLY A 310 -1.90 -3.06 1.95
C GLY A 310 -1.91 -1.70 1.23
N LEU A 311 -0.79 -0.99 1.15
CA LEU A 311 -0.67 0.34 0.54
C LEU A 311 -0.34 0.29 -0.96
N ARG A 312 0.35 -0.76 -1.42
CA ARG A 312 0.89 -0.86 -2.78
C ARG A 312 -0.17 -0.78 -3.87
N ASP A 313 -1.34 -1.36 -3.65
CA ASP A 313 -2.48 -1.31 -4.57
C ASP A 313 -3.77 -1.68 -3.84
N GLY A 314 -4.90 -1.44 -4.49
CA GLY A 314 -6.20 -1.91 -4.01
C GLY A 314 -7.35 -1.42 -4.84
N SER A 315 -8.50 -2.06 -4.67
CA SER A 315 -9.64 -1.87 -5.56
C SER A 315 -10.57 -0.72 -5.16
N ARG A 316 -10.43 -0.16 -3.96
CA ARG A 316 -11.13 1.07 -3.52
C ARG A 316 -10.60 2.32 -4.22
N ALA A 317 -11.43 3.38 -4.22
CA ALA A 317 -11.08 4.69 -4.77
C ALA A 317 -9.78 5.29 -4.18
N SER A 318 -9.48 5.00 -2.92
CA SER A 318 -8.25 5.43 -2.22
C SER A 318 -6.96 4.82 -2.78
N GLY A 319 -7.06 3.78 -3.61
CA GLY A 319 -5.89 3.12 -4.20
C GLY A 319 -5.10 2.26 -3.21
N VAL A 320 -5.71 1.94 -2.06
CA VAL A 320 -5.20 0.99 -1.05
C VAL A 320 -6.16 -0.19 -0.94
N SER A 321 -5.69 -1.28 -0.33
CA SER A 321 -6.47 -2.50 -0.21
C SER A 321 -7.82 -2.28 0.45
N PHE A 322 -8.88 -2.89 -0.07
CA PHE A 322 -10.18 -2.84 0.59
C PHE A 322 -10.28 -3.68 1.86
N PHE A 323 -9.29 -4.55 2.10
CA PHE A 323 -9.20 -5.33 3.34
C PHE A 323 -8.82 -4.41 4.51
N ALA A 324 -8.19 -3.27 4.20
CA ALA A 324 -7.90 -2.23 5.19
C ALA A 324 -9.20 -1.63 5.71
N GLY A 325 -9.44 -1.80 7.01
CA GLY A 325 -10.57 -1.22 7.71
C GLY A 325 -11.94 -1.80 7.41
N LEU A 326 -12.01 -2.97 6.76
CA LEU A 326 -13.24 -3.75 6.69
C LEU A 326 -13.45 -4.48 8.02
N ILE A 327 -14.57 -4.22 8.71
CA ILE A 327 -14.94 -4.94 9.93
C ILE A 327 -15.25 -6.40 9.57
N ARG A 328 -14.61 -7.35 10.24
CA ARG A 328 -14.71 -8.78 9.93
C ARG A 328 -15.75 -9.47 10.80
N THR A 329 -16.34 -10.53 10.27
CA THR A 329 -17.37 -11.32 10.96
C THR A 329 -16.91 -11.82 12.33
N GLN A 330 -15.66 -12.27 12.45
CA GLN A 330 -15.12 -12.79 13.71
C GLN A 330 -14.90 -11.72 14.77
N GLU A 331 -14.71 -10.46 14.38
CA GLU A 331 -14.47 -9.36 15.32
C GLU A 331 -15.74 -8.97 16.06
N LEU A 332 -16.89 -8.99 15.39
CA LEU A 332 -18.18 -8.77 16.05
C LEU A 332 -18.56 -9.94 16.95
N LYS A 333 -18.27 -11.18 16.54
CA LYS A 333 -18.47 -12.36 17.40
C LYS A 333 -17.63 -12.29 18.68
N LYS A 334 -16.38 -11.79 18.57
CA LYS A 334 -15.45 -11.64 19.70
C LYS A 334 -15.57 -10.31 20.44
N LEU A 335 -16.43 -9.39 19.96
CA LEU A 335 -16.57 -8.04 20.49
C LEU A 335 -15.23 -7.28 20.60
N SER A 336 -14.36 -7.50 19.62
CA SER A 336 -13.00 -6.95 19.58
C SER A 336 -12.61 -6.64 18.15
N ILE A 337 -12.52 -5.35 17.83
CA ILE A 337 -12.03 -4.85 16.54
C ILE A 337 -10.72 -4.12 16.82
N ASN A 338 -9.61 -4.62 16.26
CA ASN A 338 -8.25 -4.20 16.63
C ASN A 338 -7.49 -3.58 15.45
N HIS A 339 -8.19 -2.78 14.64
CA HIS A 339 -7.62 -2.07 13.51
C HIS A 339 -8.42 -0.79 13.23
N THR A 340 -7.84 0.13 12.45
CA THR A 340 -8.53 1.33 11.96
C THR A 340 -9.67 0.95 11.05
N LEU A 341 -10.75 1.73 11.01
CA LEU A 341 -11.89 1.43 10.17
C LEU A 341 -11.85 2.18 8.84
N ALA A 342 -12.52 1.62 7.84
CA ALA A 342 -12.76 2.31 6.58
C ALA A 342 -14.00 3.20 6.70
N LEU A 343 -13.81 4.49 6.42
CA LEU A 343 -14.85 5.50 6.42
C LEU A 343 -15.14 5.94 4.99
N GLY A 344 -16.42 5.92 4.61
CA GLY A 344 -16.95 6.48 3.38
C GLY A 344 -17.62 7.82 3.65
N LEU A 345 -17.42 8.80 2.77
CA LEU A 345 -18.01 10.14 2.89
C LEU A 345 -18.61 10.63 1.57
N SER A 346 -19.56 11.57 1.64
CA SER A 346 -20.21 12.13 0.45
C SER A 346 -19.39 13.18 -0.27
N ASP A 347 -19.78 13.49 -1.50
CA ASP A 347 -19.16 14.54 -2.33
C ASP A 347 -19.16 15.92 -1.62
N ALA A 348 -20.18 16.19 -0.79
CA ALA A 348 -20.29 17.42 0.00
C ALA A 348 -19.32 17.48 1.21
N GLN A 349 -18.75 16.34 1.59
CA GLN A 349 -17.80 16.21 2.70
C GLN A 349 -16.37 16.10 2.19
N LEU A 350 -16.18 15.38 1.07
CA LEU A 350 -14.88 15.12 0.48
C LEU A 350 -14.28 16.38 -0.16
N LYS A 351 -12.95 16.47 -0.09
CA LYS A 351 -12.11 17.47 -0.77
C LYS A 351 -11.18 16.76 -1.75
N SER A 352 -11.00 17.34 -2.94
CA SER A 352 -10.02 16.83 -3.90
C SER A 352 -8.58 17.00 -3.40
N GLY A 353 -7.74 16.00 -3.69
CA GLY A 353 -6.36 15.91 -3.24
C GLY A 353 -6.26 14.85 -2.13
N PRO A 354 -5.99 13.57 -2.47
CA PRO A 354 -5.83 12.53 -1.45
C PRO A 354 -4.59 12.81 -0.61
N VAL A 355 -4.66 12.42 0.66
CA VAL A 355 -3.55 12.46 1.61
C VAL A 355 -3.21 11.06 2.08
N TRP A 356 -2.01 10.86 2.59
CA TRP A 356 -1.60 9.57 3.13
C TRP A 356 -2.59 9.07 4.20
N PRO A 357 -2.95 7.77 4.22
CA PRO A 357 -2.40 6.66 3.42
C PRO A 357 -3.02 6.48 2.03
N SER A 358 -4.06 7.24 1.68
CA SER A 358 -4.67 7.18 0.35
C SER A 358 -3.70 7.69 -0.71
N ARG A 359 -3.68 7.02 -1.86
CA ARG A 359 -2.82 7.36 -3.00
C ARG A 359 -3.61 7.94 -4.16
N THR A 360 -4.87 7.56 -4.26
CA THR A 360 -5.79 8.03 -5.28
C THR A 360 -7.11 8.47 -4.64
N GLN A 361 -8.01 8.94 -5.48
CA GLN A 361 -9.40 9.24 -5.15
C GLN A 361 -10.28 8.85 -6.36
N ASP A 362 -11.60 9.05 -6.28
CA ASP A 362 -12.45 8.86 -7.45
C ASP A 362 -11.98 9.75 -8.62
N SER A 363 -12.07 9.23 -9.85
CA SER A 363 -11.55 9.91 -11.06
C SER A 363 -12.20 11.28 -11.32
N ASN A 364 -13.45 11.47 -10.89
CA ASN A 364 -14.16 12.73 -10.97
C ASN A 364 -14.05 13.59 -9.69
N GLY A 365 -13.19 13.24 -8.74
CA GLY A 365 -13.09 13.93 -7.46
C GLY A 365 -12.73 15.42 -7.59
N THR A 366 -11.98 15.81 -8.62
CA THR A 366 -11.63 17.22 -8.87
C THR A 366 -12.82 18.12 -9.21
N THR A 367 -13.92 17.53 -9.71
CA THR A 367 -15.13 18.27 -10.11
C THR A 367 -16.33 17.95 -9.22
N ALA A 368 -16.39 16.75 -8.64
CA ALA A 368 -17.51 16.33 -7.79
C ALA A 368 -17.35 16.76 -6.33
N TYR A 369 -16.13 16.75 -5.78
CA TYR A 369 -15.91 16.98 -4.36
C TYR A 369 -15.94 18.47 -4.02
N SER A 370 -16.75 18.85 -3.03
CA SER A 370 -17.01 20.25 -2.65
C SER A 370 -16.79 20.54 -1.16
N GLY A 371 -16.40 19.53 -0.38
CA GLY A 371 -16.14 19.64 1.05
C GLY A 371 -14.68 19.95 1.40
N SER A 372 -14.31 19.60 2.63
CA SER A 372 -13.02 19.97 3.25
C SER A 372 -12.15 18.76 3.64
N ILE A 373 -12.70 17.54 3.58
CA ILE A 373 -12.06 16.34 4.10
C ILE A 373 -11.37 15.57 2.97
N PRO A 374 -10.04 15.52 2.89
CA PRO A 374 -9.37 14.74 1.85
C PRO A 374 -9.55 13.23 2.07
N MET A 375 -9.61 12.45 0.99
CA MET A 375 -9.50 11.00 1.09
C MET A 375 -8.14 10.65 1.71
N GLY A 376 -8.14 9.75 2.69
CA GLY A 376 -6.99 9.41 3.54
C GLY A 376 -7.00 10.09 4.91
N GLN A 377 -7.84 11.11 5.14
CA GLN A 377 -7.95 11.75 6.45
C GLN A 377 -8.32 10.71 7.53
N LEU A 378 -7.58 10.73 8.64
CA LEU A 378 -7.86 9.93 9.83
C LEU A 378 -8.76 10.71 10.80
N PHE A 379 -9.81 10.07 11.28
CA PHE A 379 -10.61 10.55 12.40
C PHE A 379 -10.52 9.57 13.56
N SER A 380 -10.56 10.06 14.79
CA SER A 380 -10.61 9.21 15.99
C SER A 380 -11.44 9.86 17.08
N ILE A 381 -12.00 9.06 17.99
CA ILE A 381 -12.55 9.57 19.25
C ILE A 381 -11.37 9.93 20.16
N PRO A 382 -11.27 11.15 20.69
CA PRO A 382 -10.22 11.49 21.65
C PRO A 382 -10.27 10.58 22.90
N SER A 383 -9.11 10.25 23.47
CA SER A 383 -9.00 9.40 24.67
C SER A 383 -9.65 10.01 25.92
N SER A 384 -9.88 11.33 25.92
CA SER A 384 -10.59 12.04 27.00
C SER A 384 -12.09 11.76 27.04
N VAL A 385 -12.66 11.15 25.99
CA VAL A 385 -14.07 10.75 25.96
C VAL A 385 -14.24 9.47 26.76
N ASP A 386 -15.04 9.54 27.82
CA ASP A 386 -15.37 8.40 28.67
C ASP A 386 -16.45 7.52 28.00
N LEU A 387 -16.01 6.43 27.37
CA LEU A 387 -16.88 5.49 26.66
C LEU A 387 -17.86 4.75 27.59
N SER A 388 -17.59 4.67 28.89
CA SER A 388 -18.44 3.93 29.84
C SER A 388 -19.79 4.60 30.10
N LYS A 389 -19.88 5.91 29.83
CA LYS A 389 -21.08 6.73 30.00
C LYS A 389 -22.02 6.69 28.80
N LEU A 390 -21.60 6.07 27.69
CA LEU A 390 -22.38 6.03 26.48
C LEU A 390 -23.35 4.82 26.51
N PRO A 391 -24.62 4.99 26.08
CA PRO A 391 -25.63 3.93 26.10
C PRO A 391 -25.46 2.98 24.90
N LEU A 392 -24.30 2.32 24.82
CA LEU A 392 -23.91 1.46 23.70
C LEU A 392 -24.24 -0.01 23.97
N THR A 393 -24.58 -0.73 22.91
CA THR A 393 -24.63 -2.20 22.90
C THR A 393 -23.24 -2.81 23.13
N ALA A 394 -23.15 -4.14 23.30
CA ALA A 394 -21.87 -4.81 23.44
C ALA A 394 -21.00 -4.64 22.18
N GLU A 395 -21.60 -4.77 20.99
CA GLU A 395 -20.93 -4.52 19.72
C GLU A 395 -20.54 -3.04 19.56
N GLY A 396 -21.41 -2.12 19.98
CA GLY A 396 -21.11 -0.68 19.99
C GLY A 396 -19.93 -0.32 20.88
N LYS A 397 -19.77 -0.98 22.03
CA LYS A 397 -18.59 -0.81 22.89
C LYS A 397 -17.32 -1.30 22.19
N ALA A 398 -17.40 -2.39 21.41
CA ALA A 398 -16.27 -2.84 20.58
C ALA A 398 -15.91 -1.82 19.50
N LEU A 399 -16.92 -1.30 18.79
CA LEU A 399 -16.76 -0.23 17.81
C LEU A 399 -16.15 1.04 18.44
N ALA A 400 -16.66 1.47 19.59
CA ALA A 400 -16.17 2.65 20.29
C ALA A 400 -14.69 2.53 20.70
N ARG A 401 -14.28 1.37 21.22
CA ARG A 401 -12.86 1.09 21.53
C ARG A 401 -12.01 1.13 20.27
N ALA A 402 -12.47 0.56 19.15
CA ALA A 402 -11.74 0.60 17.89
C ALA A 402 -11.55 2.04 17.38
N LEU A 403 -12.62 2.84 17.41
CA LEU A 403 -12.60 4.24 16.99
C LEU A 403 -11.75 5.14 17.90
N GLN A 404 -11.58 4.81 19.18
CA GLN A 404 -10.70 5.53 20.11
C GLN A 404 -9.24 5.07 20.00
N ASN A 405 -9.02 3.76 19.85
CA ASN A 405 -7.68 3.16 19.85
C ASN A 405 -7.00 3.22 18.47
N TYR A 406 -7.75 3.19 17.37
CA TYR A 406 -7.22 3.10 15.99
C TYR A 406 -7.86 4.10 15.01
N GLY A 407 -9.05 4.61 15.33
CA GLY A 407 -9.77 5.57 14.48
C GLY A 407 -10.35 4.97 13.20
N ALA A 408 -10.67 5.84 12.25
CA ALA A 408 -11.19 5.50 10.93
C ALA A 408 -10.59 6.40 9.85
N HIS A 409 -10.07 5.79 8.78
CA HIS A 409 -9.53 6.49 7.61
C HIS A 409 -10.61 6.68 6.56
N VAL A 410 -10.67 7.86 5.93
CA VAL A 410 -11.54 8.10 4.78
C VAL A 410 -10.97 7.38 3.56
N LEU A 411 -11.56 6.27 3.13
CA LEU A 411 -10.98 5.40 2.09
C LEU A 411 -11.83 5.27 0.83
N VAL A 412 -13.03 5.84 0.82
CA VAL A 412 -13.95 5.73 -0.32
C VAL A 412 -14.98 6.85 -0.31
N ARG A 413 -15.56 7.15 -1.46
CA ARG A 413 -16.80 7.92 -1.55
C ARG A 413 -18.01 7.06 -1.16
N SER A 414 -19.00 7.67 -0.51
CA SER A 414 -20.28 7.06 -0.13
C SER A 414 -21.38 8.12 -0.10
N SER A 415 -22.64 7.75 -0.26
CA SER A 415 -23.77 8.70 -0.07
C SER A 415 -23.97 9.13 1.39
N THR A 416 -23.38 8.39 2.33
CA THR A 416 -23.49 8.60 3.78
C THR A 416 -22.13 8.49 4.46
N GLN A 417 -22.06 8.90 5.73
CA GLN A 417 -20.93 8.64 6.62
C GLN A 417 -20.90 7.13 6.97
N ALA A 418 -20.29 6.35 6.08
CA ALA A 418 -20.41 4.90 6.08
C ALA A 418 -19.20 4.20 6.70
N LEU A 419 -19.44 3.24 7.59
CA LEU A 419 -18.46 2.19 7.89
C LEU A 419 -18.86 0.91 7.15
N PHE A 420 -17.94 -0.05 7.04
CA PHE A 420 -18.15 -1.27 6.25
C PHE A 420 -17.86 -2.52 7.08
N CYS A 421 -18.86 -3.39 7.18
CA CYS A 421 -18.74 -4.75 7.68
C CYS A 421 -18.76 -5.72 6.51
N GLU A 422 -17.98 -6.78 6.61
CA GLU A 422 -18.04 -7.90 5.68
C GLU A 422 -19.49 -8.40 5.51
N HIS A 423 -19.86 -8.85 4.31
CA HIS A 423 -21.23 -9.26 4.01
C HIS A 423 -21.79 -10.38 4.91
N THR A 424 -20.91 -11.16 5.53
CA THR A 424 -21.19 -12.30 6.42
C THR A 424 -21.29 -11.90 7.90
N CYS A 425 -21.11 -10.62 8.23
CA CYS A 425 -21.39 -10.12 9.58
C CYS A 425 -22.85 -10.44 9.94
N ASP A 426 -23.07 -10.91 11.17
CA ASP A 426 -24.42 -11.20 11.67
C ASP A 426 -25.32 -9.96 11.57
N ALA A 427 -26.56 -10.16 11.11
CA ALA A 427 -27.47 -9.06 10.81
C ALA A 427 -27.85 -8.26 12.06
N THR A 428 -28.02 -8.91 13.20
CA THR A 428 -28.32 -8.27 14.48
C THR A 428 -27.11 -7.49 14.99
N GLN A 429 -25.92 -8.09 14.93
CA GLN A 429 -24.68 -7.42 15.32
C GLN A 429 -24.40 -6.19 14.44
N ALA A 430 -24.63 -6.31 13.12
CA ALA A 430 -24.51 -5.19 12.18
C ALA A 430 -25.54 -4.08 12.49
N ALA A 431 -26.77 -4.43 12.84
CA ALA A 431 -27.79 -3.46 13.24
C ALA A 431 -27.42 -2.74 14.55
N ASN A 432 -26.85 -3.45 15.52
CA ASN A 432 -26.38 -2.89 16.79
C ASN A 432 -25.28 -1.83 16.56
N ILE A 433 -24.23 -2.16 15.81
CA ILE A 433 -23.17 -1.19 15.49
C ILE A 433 -23.66 -0.04 14.61
N ASN A 434 -24.65 -0.27 13.73
CA ASN A 434 -25.26 0.79 12.93
C ASN A 434 -26.04 1.79 13.79
N LYS A 435 -26.77 1.30 14.80
CA LYS A 435 -27.44 2.15 15.80
C LYS A 435 -26.41 2.96 16.58
N ASP A 436 -25.41 2.29 17.13
CA ASP A 436 -24.42 2.91 18.02
C ASP A 436 -23.45 3.84 17.29
N TRP A 437 -23.21 3.62 16.00
CA TRP A 437 -22.42 4.54 15.17
C TRP A 437 -23.02 5.96 15.15
N LYS A 438 -24.35 6.11 15.25
CA LYS A 438 -25.02 7.41 15.33
C LYS A 438 -24.72 8.17 16.63
N ILE A 439 -24.38 7.46 17.70
CA ILE A 439 -23.96 8.02 18.98
C ILE A 439 -22.47 8.37 18.94
N LEU A 440 -21.66 7.54 18.29
CA LEU A 440 -20.21 7.65 18.28
C LEU A 440 -19.68 8.66 17.26
N SER A 441 -20.29 8.78 16.08
CA SER A 441 -19.75 9.60 15.00
C SER A 441 -19.61 11.10 15.35
N PRO A 442 -20.52 11.73 16.13
CA PRO A 442 -20.36 13.13 16.56
C PRO A 442 -19.17 13.35 17.51
N LEU A 443 -18.64 12.29 18.12
CA LEU A 443 -17.51 12.34 19.06
C LEU A 443 -16.16 12.30 18.35
N MET A 444 -16.14 11.91 17.08
CA MET A 444 -14.93 11.82 16.27
C MET A 444 -14.33 13.21 16.02
N ARG A 445 -13.00 13.29 15.97
CA ARG A 445 -12.23 14.49 15.62
C ARG A 445 -11.20 14.14 14.55
N ALA A 446 -10.95 15.06 13.64
CA ALA A 446 -9.89 14.90 12.65
C ALA A 446 -8.53 14.87 13.35
N VAL A 447 -7.71 13.86 13.06
CA VAL A 447 -6.32 13.78 13.52
C VAL A 447 -5.45 14.55 12.52
N THR A 448 -4.96 15.71 12.93
CA THR A 448 -4.33 16.69 12.01
C THR A 448 -2.86 16.42 11.72
N ASN A 449 -2.22 15.58 12.52
CA ASN A 449 -0.81 15.23 12.38
C ASN A 449 -0.59 13.77 11.94
N ASN A 450 -1.60 13.07 11.41
CA ASN A 450 -1.44 11.74 10.84
C ASN A 450 -0.63 11.80 9.53
N SER A 451 0.44 11.02 9.44
CA SER A 451 1.28 10.96 8.22
C SER A 451 2.05 9.64 8.16
N ALA A 452 2.72 9.38 7.03
CA ALA A 452 3.58 8.20 6.86
C ALA A 452 4.69 8.08 7.90
N THR A 453 5.15 9.20 8.47
CA THR A 453 6.19 9.24 9.52
C THR A 453 5.62 9.44 10.91
N ASN A 454 4.31 9.66 11.02
CA ASN A 454 3.61 9.96 12.27
C ASN A 454 2.24 9.27 12.28
N VAL A 455 2.26 7.95 12.07
CA VAL A 455 1.05 7.12 11.95
C VAL A 455 0.22 7.24 13.23
N GLY A 456 -1.08 7.48 13.08
CA GLY A 456 -1.98 7.65 14.22
C GLY A 456 -1.66 8.90 15.08
N GLY A 457 -0.89 9.85 14.55
CA GLY A 457 -0.41 11.02 15.28
C GLY A 457 0.86 10.80 16.09
N GLY A 458 1.43 9.58 16.06
CA GLY A 458 2.69 9.19 16.68
C GLY A 458 2.76 9.36 18.19
N GLY A 459 3.98 9.27 18.75
CA GLY A 459 4.16 9.11 20.20
C GLY A 459 3.95 7.66 20.65
N THR A 460 3.53 7.46 21.89
CA THR A 460 3.30 6.12 22.45
C THR A 460 1.93 5.60 22.00
N PRO A 461 1.83 4.44 21.34
CA PRO A 461 0.54 3.84 20.96
C PRO A 461 -0.39 3.67 22.17
N LEU A 462 -1.69 3.97 22.01
CA LEU A 462 -2.68 3.77 23.08
C LEU A 462 -2.88 2.29 23.42
N VAL A 463 -2.69 1.40 22.46
CA VAL A 463 -2.65 -0.04 22.68
C VAL A 463 -1.39 -0.68 22.08
N PRO A 464 -0.89 -1.79 22.66
CA PRO A 464 0.27 -2.50 22.13
C PRO A 464 0.09 -2.94 20.68
N ALA A 465 1.20 -3.04 19.96
CA ALA A 465 1.20 -3.57 18.59
C ALA A 465 0.68 -5.01 18.56
N LEU A 466 -0.05 -5.34 17.49
CA LEU A 466 -0.53 -6.71 17.25
C LEU A 466 0.63 -7.72 17.13
N PRO A 467 0.44 -9.00 17.51
CA PRO A 467 1.41 -10.07 17.26
C PRO A 467 1.78 -10.14 15.79
N SER A 468 2.99 -10.58 15.40
CA SER A 468 3.42 -10.57 13.99
C SER A 468 2.44 -11.28 13.05
N ALA A 469 2.40 -10.81 11.81
CA ALA A 469 1.55 -11.33 10.74
C ALA A 469 1.95 -12.72 10.22
N GLY A 470 2.84 -13.43 10.92
CA GLY A 470 3.21 -14.83 10.66
C GLY A 470 4.01 -15.05 9.38
#